data_AF-A0A837CC31-F1
#
_entry.id   AF-A0A837CC31-F1
#
_cell.length_a   1.000
_cell.length_b   1.000
_cell.length_c   1.000
_cell.angle_alpha   90.00
_cell.angle_beta   90.00
_cell.angle_gamma   90.00
#
_symmetry.space_group_name_H-M   'P 1'
#
loop_
_entity.id
_entity.type
_entity.pdbx_description
1 polymer ?
#
loop_
_entity_poly.entity_id
_entity_poly.type
_entity_poly.pdbx_seq_one_letter_code
_entity_poly.pdbx_strand_id
1 'polypeptide(L)' 'MSNSRSQTIEWDGNALSGWVDLDGTPTKVSADRETIHAHAHGFSDALIWEIDQHRDEIFEKLLPFFKEQKRYFQHG' A
#
# COMPACT_ATOMS: atom_id res chain seq x y z
N MET A 1 -0.74 -26.57 -0.86
CA MET A 1 0.25 -25.55 -1.28
C MET A 1 -0.54 -24.36 -1.75
N SER A 2 -0.60 -23.31 -0.94
CA SER A 2 -1.37 -22.10 -1.24
C SER A 2 -0.77 -21.44 -2.46
N ASN A 3 -1.52 -21.37 -3.56
CA ASN A 3 -1.20 -20.49 -4.68
C ASN A 3 -1.35 -19.06 -4.17
N SER A 4 -0.27 -18.54 -3.57
CA SER A 4 -0.08 -17.12 -3.30
C SER A 4 -0.14 -16.43 -4.65
N ARG A 5 -1.33 -16.02 -5.08
CA ARG A 5 -1.47 -15.00 -6.12
C ARG A 5 -0.68 -13.83 -5.57
N SER A 6 0.55 -13.69 -6.04
CA SER A 6 1.43 -12.59 -5.73
C SER A 6 0.59 -11.33 -5.85
N GLN A 7 0.22 -10.76 -4.70
CA GLN A 7 -0.21 -9.38 -4.60
C GLN A 7 1.01 -8.62 -5.10
N THR A 8 1.09 -8.37 -6.41
CA THR A 8 2.24 -7.71 -6.98
C THR A 8 2.21 -6.29 -6.44
N ILE A 9 3.03 -6.05 -5.42
CA ILE A 9 3.29 -4.73 -4.88
C ILE A 9 4.39 -4.14 -5.75
N GLU A 10 4.11 -3.00 -6.34
CA GLU A 10 4.96 -2.34 -7.33
C GLU A 10 5.16 -0.89 -6.94
N TRP A 11 6.40 -0.43 -7.00
CA TRP A 11 6.76 0.97 -6.89
C TRP A 11 7.11 1.50 -8.28
N ASP A 12 6.36 2.49 -8.76
CA ASP A 12 6.57 3.09 -10.09
C ASP A 12 7.60 4.23 -10.07
N GLY A 13 8.09 4.61 -8.89
CA GLY A 13 8.92 5.81 -8.69
C GLY A 13 8.14 7.00 -8.15
N ASN A 14 6.81 6.99 -8.31
CA ASN A 14 5.93 8.02 -7.77
C ASN A 14 4.89 7.49 -6.77
N ALA A 15 4.34 6.29 -7.01
CA ALA A 15 3.35 5.68 -6.15
C ALA A 15 3.57 4.18 -5.94
N LEU A 16 3.21 3.72 -4.75
CA LEU A 16 3.24 2.32 -4.34
C LEU A 16 1.87 1.72 -4.57
N SER A 17 1.77 0.77 -5.49
CA SER A 17 0.51 0.14 -5.86
C SER A 17 0.50 -1.34 -5.53
N GLY A 18 -0.65 -1.87 -5.17
CA GLY A 18 -0.81 -3.29 -4.92
C GLY A 18 -2.27 -3.71 -4.86
N TRP A 19 -2.48 -5.03 -4.87
CA TRP A 19 -3.80 -5.61 -4.66
C TRP A 19 -3.96 -5.99 -3.20
N VAL A 20 -5.07 -5.58 -2.61
CA VAL A 20 -5.45 -5.95 -1.24
C VAL A 20 -6.89 -6.43 -1.24
N ASP A 21 -7.16 -7.48 -0.46
CA ASP A 21 -8.53 -7.86 -0.17
C ASP A 21 -9.10 -6.90 0.88
N LEU A 22 -10.04 -6.05 0.46
CA LEU A 22 -10.78 -5.19 1.37
C LEU A 22 -12.19 -5.75 1.47
N ASP A 23 -12.59 -6.25 2.64
CA ASP A 23 -13.92 -6.82 2.89
C ASP A 23 -14.35 -7.88 1.85
N GLY A 24 -13.45 -8.81 1.50
CA GLY A 24 -13.73 -9.87 0.52
C GLY A 24 -13.74 -9.42 -0.94
N THR A 25 -13.37 -8.16 -1.22
CA THR A 25 -13.24 -7.62 -2.58
C THR A 25 -11.79 -7.28 -2.88
N PRO A 26 -11.12 -8.00 -3.81
CA PRO A 26 -9.81 -7.63 -4.31
C PRO A 26 -9.86 -6.24 -4.95
N THR A 27 -9.18 -5.29 -4.32
CA THR A 27 -9.18 -3.89 -4.73
C THR A 27 -7.74 -3.49 -5.02
N LYS A 28 -7.52 -2.82 -6.17
CA LYS A 28 -6.23 -2.21 -6.48
C LYS A 28 -6.16 -0.89 -5.73
N VAL A 29 -5.14 -0.73 -4.90
CA VAL A 29 -4.89 0.49 -4.11
C VAL A 29 -3.53 1.06 -4.48
N SER A 30 -3.39 2.37 -4.28
CA SER A 30 -2.15 3.09 -4.51
C SER A 30 -1.95 4.13 -3.42
N ALA A 31 -0.71 4.28 -2.96
CA ALA A 31 -0.29 5.33 -2.05
C ALA A 31 0.87 6.11 -2.67
N ASP A 32 0.74 7.43 -2.72
CA ASP A 32 1.83 8.34 -3.05
C ASP A 32 2.82 8.46 -1.88
N ARG A 33 3.93 9.16 -2.15
CA ARG A 33 5.00 9.35 -1.19
C ARG A 33 4.58 10.12 0.06
N GLU A 34 3.67 11.08 -0.05
CA GLU A 34 3.19 11.85 1.10
C GLU A 34 2.39 10.93 2.04
N THR A 35 1.51 10.10 1.47
CA THR A 35 0.77 9.07 2.20
C THR A 35 1.71 8.07 2.88
N ILE A 36 2.76 7.61 2.19
CA ILE A 36 3.80 6.76 2.77
C ILE A 36 4.47 7.47 3.95
N HIS A 37 4.86 8.73 3.80
CA HIS A 37 5.52 9.48 4.86
C HIS A 37 4.62 9.71 6.08
N ALA A 38 3.31 9.86 5.87
CA ALA A 38 2.33 10.09 6.94
C ALA A 38 1.95 8.81 7.70
N HIS A 39 1.89 7.67 7.01
CA HIS A 39 1.31 6.44 7.57
C HIS A 39 2.33 5.30 7.77
N ALA A 40 3.44 5.27 7.02
CA ALA A 40 4.51 4.30 7.17
C ALA A 40 5.68 4.90 7.98
N HIS A 41 5.46 5.09 9.28
CA HIS A 41 6.46 5.60 10.22
C HIS A 41 7.76 4.78 10.12
N GLY A 42 8.88 5.46 9.86
CA GLY A 42 10.19 4.87 9.59
C GLY A 42 10.68 5.04 8.15
N PHE A 43 9.78 5.34 7.22
CA PHE A 43 10.09 5.58 5.80
C PHE A 43 9.80 7.03 5.35
N SER A 44 9.59 7.95 6.31
CA SER A 44 9.26 9.37 6.02
C SER A 44 10.38 10.15 5.32
N ASP A 45 11.62 9.68 5.36
CA ASP A 45 12.77 10.25 4.65
C ASP A 45 13.36 9.27 3.61
N ALA A 46 12.69 8.15 3.36
CA ALA A 46 13.20 7.09 2.50
C ALA A 46 13.41 7.59 1.08
N LEU A 47 14.59 7.31 0.51
CA LEU A 47 14.89 7.54 -0.90
C LEU A 47 14.08 6.59 -1.78
N ILE A 48 13.95 6.92 -3.06
CA ILE A 48 13.16 6.13 -4.05
C ILE A 48 13.59 4.64 -4.06
N TRP A 49 14.90 4.37 -3.91
CA TRP A 49 15.42 3.01 -3.87
C TRP A 49 15.08 2.27 -2.57
N GLU A 50 14.96 2.97 -1.44
CA GLU A 50 14.57 2.38 -0.16
C GLU A 50 13.08 2.00 -0.18
N ILE A 51 12.24 2.84 -0.80
CA ILE A 51 10.81 2.52 -1.00
C ILE A 51 10.66 1.27 -1.87
N ASP A 52 11.43 1.15 -2.95
CA ASP A 52 11.39 -0.03 -3.81
C ASP A 52 11.85 -1.31 -3.08
N GLN A 53 12.92 -1.22 -2.28
CA GLN A 53 13.45 -2.35 -1.52
C GLN A 53 12.55 -2.79 -0.37
N HIS A 54 11.89 -1.85 0.30
CA HIS A 54 11.03 -2.10 1.46
C HIS A 54 9.54 -2.03 1.11
N ARG A 55 9.20 -2.13 -0.18
CA ARG A 55 7.84 -1.96 -0.69
C ARG A 55 6.81 -2.83 0.03
N ASP A 56 7.16 -4.07 0.34
CA ASP A 56 6.28 -5.00 1.04
C ASP A 56 5.96 -4.51 2.47
N GLU A 57 6.98 -4.11 3.24
CA GLU A 57 6.81 -3.62 4.61
C GLU A 57 6.04 -2.28 4.65
N ILE A 58 6.37 -1.37 3.74
CA ILE A 58 5.66 -0.09 3.60
C ILE A 58 4.19 -0.36 3.27
N PHE A 59 3.93 -1.28 2.34
CA PHE A 59 2.57 -1.63 1.95
C PHE A 59 1.78 -2.24 3.11
N GLU A 60 2.40 -3.10 3.93
CA GLU A 60 1.78 -3.65 5.14
C GLU A 60 1.39 -2.56 6.14
N LYS A 61 2.26 -1.56 6.36
CA LYS A 61 1.97 -0.41 7.24
C LYS A 61 0.84 0.48 6.70
N LEU A 62 0.62 0.48 5.39
CA LEU A 62 -0.45 1.22 4.73
C LEU A 62 -1.80 0.48 4.70
N LEU A 63 -1.84 -0.83 5.00
CA LEU A 63 -3.10 -1.59 5.01
C LEU A 63 -4.22 -0.98 5.86
N PRO A 64 -3.96 -0.44 7.08
CA PRO A 64 -5.00 0.24 7.86
C PRO A 64 -5.56 1.47 7.15
N PHE A 65 -4.70 2.27 6.51
CA PHE A 65 -5.11 3.43 5.72
C PHE A 65 -6.00 3.02 4.55
N PHE A 66 -5.64 1.98 3.79
CA PHE A 66 -6.46 1.51 2.67
C PHE A 66 -7.83 0.98 3.11
N LYS A 67 -7.89 0.30 4.26
CA LYS A 67 -9.15 -0.16 4.86
C LYS A 67 -10.02 1.01 5.31
N GLU A 68 -9.44 2.03 5.92
CA GLU A 68 -10.14 3.24 6.33
C GLU A 68 -10.66 4.03 5.13
N GLN A 69 -9.82 4.24 4.12
CA GLN A 69 -10.17 4.93 2.87
C GLN A 69 -11.41 4.31 2.21
N LYS A 70 -11.47 2.97 2.08
CA LYS A 70 -12.65 2.29 1.52
C LYS A 70 -13.91 2.56 2.35
N ARG A 71 -13.80 2.57 3.68
CA ARG A 71 -14.94 2.85 4.57
C ARG A 71 -15.51 4.25 4.34
N TYR A 72 -14.66 5.24 4.08
CA TYR A 72 -15.08 6.59 3.72
C TYR A 72 -15.79 6.66 2.36
N PHE A 73 -15.30 5.92 1.35
CA PHE A 73 -15.93 5.89 0.03
C PHE A 73 -17.26 5.10 -0.03
N GLN A 74 -17.52 4.19 0.92
CA GLN A 74 -18.76 3.42 0.97
C GLN A 74 -19.91 4.10 1.74
N HIS A 75 -19.65 5.23 2.42
CA HIS A 75 -20.67 6.00 3.16
C HIS A 75 -20.91 7.41 2.58
N GLY A 76 -20.35 7.72 1.41
CA GLY A 76 -20.54 8.98 0.68
C GLY A 76 -21.68 8.92 -0.32
#